data_AF-A0A1F6E1C0-F1
#
_entry.id   AF-A0A1F6E1C0-F1
#
_cell.length_a   1.000
_cell.length_b   1.000
_cell.length_c   1.000
_cell.angle_alpha   90.00
_cell.angle_beta   90.00
_cell.angle_gamma   90.00
#
_symmetry.space_group_name_H-M   'P 1'
#
loop_
_entity.id
_entity.type
_entity.pdbx_description
1 polymer ?
#
loop_
_entity_poly.entity_id
_entity_poly.type
_entity_poly.pdbx_seq_one_letter_code
_entity_poly.pdbx_strand_id
1 'polypeptide(L)'
;MRRNRSETAKRRSHHALTPVQAAKCECGAARLSHRACPECGKYKGRVVIDVVARAKRDARRAKRREKELKASGQITESKQEKEPTSQA
;
A
#
# COMPACT_ATOMS: atom_id res chain seq x y z
N MET A 1 16.49 -30.98 -24.84
CA MET A 1 15.21 -30.86 -25.56
C MET A 1 14.45 -29.63 -25.07
N ARG A 2 13.91 -28.80 -25.97
CA ARG A 2 13.13 -27.61 -25.58
C ARG A 2 11.69 -28.02 -25.29
N ARG A 3 11.15 -27.66 -24.12
CA ARG A 3 9.72 -27.88 -23.81
C ARG A 3 8.84 -27.18 -24.83
N ASN A 4 7.81 -27.88 -25.31
CA ASN A 4 6.86 -27.30 -26.25
C ASN A 4 5.96 -26.27 -25.52
N ARG A 5 5.27 -25.44 -26.30
CA ARG A 5 4.38 -24.39 -25.75
C ARG A 5 3.22 -25.01 -24.98
N SER A 6 2.69 -26.14 -25.45
CA SER A 6 1.55 -26.85 -24.85
C SER A 6 1.84 -27.39 -23.45
N GLU A 7 2.99 -27.99 -23.22
CA GLU A 7 3.49 -28.47 -21.92
C GLU A 7 3.72 -27.31 -20.96
N THR A 8 4.22 -26.19 -21.47
CA THR A 8 4.41 -24.99 -20.65
C THR A 8 3.08 -24.38 -20.25
N ALA A 9 2.09 -24.35 -21.15
CA ALA A 9 0.74 -23.87 -20.87
C ALA A 9 0.01 -24.79 -19.88
N LYS A 10 0.07 -26.12 -20.07
CA LYS A 10 -0.48 -27.11 -19.15
C LYS A 10 0.11 -27.02 -17.75
N ARG A 11 1.41 -26.71 -17.62
CA ARG A 11 2.00 -26.49 -16.29
C ARG A 11 1.47 -25.21 -15.64
N ARG A 12 1.26 -24.15 -16.42
CA ARG A 12 0.82 -22.84 -15.93
C ARG A 12 -0.68 -22.72 -15.68
N SER A 13 -1.50 -23.68 -16.12
CA SER A 13 -2.96 -23.65 -15.92
C SER A 13 -3.37 -23.60 -14.45
N HIS A 14 -2.54 -24.13 -13.54
CA HIS A 14 -2.80 -24.12 -12.10
C HIS A 14 -2.22 -22.89 -11.37
N HIS A 15 -1.56 -21.97 -12.07
CA HIS A 15 -0.92 -20.79 -11.46
C HIS A 15 -1.86 -19.56 -11.42
N ALA A 16 -3.17 -19.79 -11.32
CA ALA A 16 -4.13 -18.70 -11.18
C ALA A 16 -4.00 -18.06 -9.78
N LEU A 17 -3.91 -16.73 -9.74
CA LEU A 17 -3.94 -15.98 -8.48
C LEU A 17 -5.39 -15.85 -8.00
N THR A 18 -5.60 -16.01 -6.69
CA THR A 18 -6.91 -15.80 -6.07
C THR A 18 -7.03 -14.37 -5.55
N PRO A 19 -8.20 -13.71 -5.73
CA PRO A 19 -8.41 -12.39 -5.17
C PRO A 19 -8.54 -12.46 -3.65
N VAL A 20 -8.03 -11.43 -2.97
CA VAL A 20 -8.16 -11.31 -1.52
C VAL A 20 -9.55 -10.80 -1.15
N GLN A 21 -10.22 -11.48 -0.23
CA GLN A 21 -11.52 -11.08 0.27
C GLN A 21 -11.38 -9.98 1.33
N ALA A 22 -12.01 -8.84 1.08
CA ALA A 22 -12.06 -7.72 2.02
C ALA A 22 -13.45 -7.63 2.68
N ALA A 23 -13.47 -7.41 3.99
CA ALA A 23 -14.67 -7.20 4.78
C ALA A 23 -14.88 -5.71 5.06
N LYS A 24 -16.14 -5.29 5.24
CA LYS A 24 -16.45 -3.93 5.68
C LYS A 24 -16.04 -3.74 7.15
N CYS A 25 -15.39 -2.63 7.43
CA CYS A 25 -15.09 -2.18 8.78
C CYS A 25 -16.26 -1.35 9.35
N GLU A 26 -16.28 -1.16 10.67
CA GLU A 26 -17.21 -0.29 11.40
C GLU A 26 -17.15 1.18 10.91
N CYS A 27 -16.03 1.61 10.33
CA CYS A 27 -15.87 2.94 9.73
C CYS A 27 -16.26 3.02 8.25
N GLY A 28 -16.77 1.93 7.65
CA GLY A 28 -17.12 1.85 6.23
C GLY A 28 -15.97 1.43 5.30
N ALA A 29 -14.73 1.51 5.76
CA ALA A 29 -13.55 1.12 4.99
C ALA A 29 -13.43 -0.40 4.76
N ALA A 30 -12.77 -0.81 3.68
CA ALA A 30 -12.42 -2.20 3.44
C ALA A 30 -11.25 -2.62 4.37
N ARG A 31 -11.42 -3.72 5.09
CA ARG A 31 -10.38 -4.32 5.95
C ARG A 31 -10.22 -5.81 5.65
N LEU A 32 -9.02 -6.33 5.88
CA LEU A 32 -8.81 -7.77 5.85
C LEU A 32 -9.42 -8.43 7.09
N SER A 33 -9.94 -9.64 6.94
CA SER A 33 -10.40 -10.46 8.06
C SER A 33 -9.28 -10.64 9.09
N HIS A 34 -9.64 -10.56 10.38
CA HIS A 34 -8.72 -10.70 11.52
C HIS A 34 -7.60 -9.65 11.61
N ARG A 35 -7.69 -8.54 10.86
CA ARG A 35 -6.76 -7.41 10.99
C ARG A 35 -7.45 -6.18 11.54
N ALA A 36 -6.69 -5.36 12.27
CA ALA A 36 -7.13 -4.01 12.62
C ALA A 36 -7.26 -3.16 11.35
N CYS A 37 -8.26 -2.28 11.33
CA CYS A 37 -8.48 -1.39 10.20
C CYS A 37 -7.31 -0.40 10.07
N PRO A 38 -6.71 -0.22 8.88
CA PRO A 38 -5.63 0.74 8.69
C PRO A 38 -6.08 2.19 8.83
N GLU A 39 -7.35 2.48 8.52
CA GLU A 39 -7.90 3.85 8.57
C GLU A 39 -8.32 4.25 9.98
N CYS A 40 -9.17 3.46 10.63
CA CYS A 40 -9.69 3.81 11.97
C CYS A 40 -8.89 3.21 13.12
N GLY A 41 -7.94 2.30 12.86
CA GLY A 41 -7.10 1.68 13.90
C GLY A 41 -7.83 0.74 14.85
N LYS A 42 -9.13 0.49 14.62
CA LYS A 42 -9.99 -0.32 15.49
C LYS A 42 -10.06 -1.77 15.04
N TYR A 43 -10.19 -2.66 16.02
CA TYR A 43 -10.52 -4.08 15.85
C TYR A 43 -11.47 -4.52 16.96
N LYS A 44 -12.61 -5.13 16.60
CA LYS A 44 -13.65 -5.58 17.54
C LYS A 44 -14.05 -4.49 18.54
N GLY A 45 -14.35 -3.28 18.05
CA GLY A 45 -14.74 -2.13 18.87
C GLY A 45 -13.65 -1.50 19.76
N ARG A 46 -12.42 -2.05 19.79
CA ARG A 46 -11.29 -1.49 20.57
C ARG A 46 -10.31 -0.78 19.66
N VAL A 47 -9.77 0.35 20.11
CA VAL A 47 -8.65 1.03 19.43
C VAL A 47 -7.38 0.25 19.71
N VAL A 48 -6.83 -0.39 18.68
CA VAL A 48 -5.57 -1.17 18.77
C VAL A 48 -4.39 -0.36 18.24
N ILE A 49 -4.65 0.49 17.24
CA ILE A 49 -3.66 1.35 16.62
C ILE A 49 -4.10 2.80 16.81
N ASP A 50 -3.32 3.58 17.55
CA ASP A 50 -3.45 5.03 17.55
C ASP A 50 -2.87 5.60 16.25
N VAL A 51 -3.74 5.73 15.25
CA VAL A 51 -3.39 6.27 13.93
C VAL A 51 -2.82 7.69 14.03
N VAL A 52 -3.33 8.50 14.97
CA VAL A 52 -2.85 9.87 15.22
C VAL A 52 -1.44 9.88 15.78
N ALA A 53 -1.16 9.05 16.80
CA ALA A 53 0.18 9.00 17.40
C ALA A 53 1.22 8.43 16.42
N ARG A 54 0.81 7.49 15.57
CA ARG A 54 1.66 6.95 14.50
C ARG A 54 1.99 8.01 13.45
N ALA A 55 1.00 8.74 12.95
CA ALA A 55 1.21 9.82 11.97
C ALA A 55 2.17 10.90 12.49
N LYS A 56 2.01 11.32 13.76
CA LYS A 56 2.92 12.28 14.40
C LYS A 56 4.37 11.79 14.44
N ARG A 57 4.59 10.52 14.78
CA ARG A 57 5.93 9.90 14.79
C ARG A 57 6.54 9.82 13.39
N ASP A 58 5.75 9.45 12.40
CA ASP A 58 6.21 9.33 11.02
C ASP A 58 6.54 10.71 10.42
N ALA A 59 5.74 11.74 10.71
CA ALA A 59 6.05 13.12 10.33
C ALA A 59 7.36 13.63 10.94
N ARG A 60 7.63 13.31 12.22
CA ARG A 60 8.91 13.66 12.87
C ARG A 60 10.10 12.96 12.18
N ARG A 61 9.95 11.68 11.82
CA ARG A 61 10.98 10.91 11.10
C ARG A 61 11.20 11.45 9.69
N ALA A 62 10.13 11.77 8.96
CA ALA A 62 10.20 12.37 7.62
C ALA A 62 10.94 13.71 7.65
N LYS A 63 10.60 14.59 8.60
CA LYS A 63 11.28 15.88 8.76
C LYS A 63 12.77 15.73 9.08
N ARG A 64 13.16 14.72 9.87
CA ARG A 64 14.57 14.43 10.14
C ARG A 64 15.29 13.96 8.87
N ARG A 65 14.70 13.01 8.15
CA ARG A 65 15.24 12.47 6.90
C ARG A 65 15.36 13.54 5.82
N GLU A 66 14.38 14.42 5.69
CA GLU A 66 14.40 15.54 4.74
C GLU A 66 15.53 16.52 5.04
N LYS A 67 15.78 16.82 6.32
CA LYS A 67 16.93 17.65 6.73
C LYS A 67 18.26 16.99 6.40
N GLU A 68 18.38 15.68 6.63
CA GLU A 68 19.58 14.90 6.31
C GLU A 68 19.82 14.85 4.79
N LEU A 69 18.77 14.65 3.99
CA LEU A 69 18.83 14.68 2.53
C LEU A 69 19.21 16.07 1.99
N LYS A 70 18.63 17.14 2.54
CA LYS A 70 18.99 18.53 2.21
C LYS A 70 20.44 18.85 2.59
N ALA A 71 20.90 18.38 3.74
CA ALA A 71 22.30 18.54 4.16
C ALA A 71 23.28 17.75 3.29
N SER A 72 22.84 16.62 2.72
CA SER A 72 23.65 15.78 1.81
C SER A 72 23.69 16.28 0.35
N GLY A 73 22.99 17.37 0.00
CA GLY A 73 23.04 17.98 -1.33
C GLY A 73 22.31 17.22 -2.46
N GLN A 74 21.54 16.17 -2.14
CA GLN A 74 20.73 15.46 -3.15
C GLN A 74 19.40 16.20 -3.38
N ILE A 75 19.41 17.16 -4.30
CA ILE A 75 18.20 17.81 -4.81
C ILE A 75 17.91 17.21 -6.19
N THR A 76 16.93 16.30 -6.28
CA THR A 76 16.32 15.94 -7.56
C THR A 76 15.02 16.72 -7.70
N GLU A 77 15.09 17.81 -8.47
CA GLU A 77 13.91 18.56 -8.92
C GLU A 77 13.08 17.65 -9.85
N SER A 78 12.20 16.83 -9.28
CA SER A 78 11.13 16.18 -10.05
C SER A 78 9.93 17.12 -10.08
N LYS A 79 9.99 18.02 -11.06
CA LYS A 79 8.87 18.82 -11.56
C LYS A 79 7.66 17.91 -11.78
N GLN A 80 6.59 18.21 -11.06
CA GLN A 80 5.28 17.59 -11.23
C GLN A 80 4.68 18.14 -12.53
N GLU A 81 4.72 17.37 -13.60
CA GLU A 81 3.72 17.49 -14.67
C GLU A 81 2.63 16.48 -14.35
N LYS A 82 1.56 16.97 -13.72
CA LYS A 82 0.25 16.30 -13.70
C LYS A 82 -0.67 17.17 -14.53
N GLU A 83 -0.81 16.87 -15.82
CA GLU A 83 -2.06 17.21 -16.51
C GLU A 83 -3.07 16.07 -16.29
N PRO A 84 -4.33 16.40 -15.94
CA PRO A 84 -5.39 15.42 -15.75
C PRO A 84 -5.98 15.04 -17.11
N THR A 85 -5.66 13.87 -17.65
CA THR A 85 -6.49 13.31 -18.73
C THR A 85 -7.75 12.72 -18.13
N SER A 86 -8.78 13.56 -18.09
CA SER A 86 -10.19 13.18 -18.04
C SER A 86 -10.49 12.22 -19.20
N GLN A 87 -10.82 10.96 -18.89
CA GLN A 87 -11.34 10.03 -19.88
C GLN A 87 -12.88 10.07 -19.85
N ALA A 88 -13.46 10.24 -21.04
CA ALA A 88 -14.90 10.26 -21.35
C ALA A 88 -15.54 8.87 -21.26
#